data_AF-A0A957HPW3-F1
#
_entry.id   AF-A0A957HPW3-F1
#
_cell.length_a   1.000
_cell.length_b   1.000
_cell.length_c   1.000
_cell.angle_alpha   90.00
_cell.angle_beta   90.00
_cell.angle_gamma   90.00
#
_symmetry.space_group_name_H-M   'P 1'
#
loop_
_entity.id
_entity.type
_entity.pdbx_description
1 polymer ?
#
loop_
_entity_poly.entity_id
_entity_poly.type
_entity_poly.pdbx_seq_one_letter_code
_entity_poly.pdbx_strand_id
1 'polypeptide(L)' 'MKNIMVTGGAGFIGSNFVHYMLKQYPDYQIVVYDKLTYAG' A
#
# COMPACT_ATOMS: atom_id res chain seq x y z
N MET A 1 -10.66 -12.82 -5.25
CA MET A 1 -9.60 -12.17 -4.46
C MET A 1 -8.46 -11.78 -5.37
N LYS A 2 -8.07 -10.51 -5.39
CA LYS A 2 -6.95 -10.00 -6.18
C LYS A 2 -5.84 -9.60 -5.23
N ASN A 3 -4.61 -10.05 -5.51
CA ASN A 3 -3.44 -9.79 -4.67
C ASN A 3 -2.57 -8.73 -5.34
N ILE A 4 -2.21 -7.68 -4.60
CA ILE A 4 -1.41 -6.56 -5.11
C ILE A 4 -0.21 -6.36 -4.18
N MET A 5 0.99 -6.30 -4.76
CA MET A 5 2.19 -5.88 -4.04
C MET A 5 2.44 -4.39 -4.31
N VAL A 6 2.65 -3.61 -3.25
CA VAL A 6 2.96 -2.18 -3.32
C VAL A 6 4.35 -1.97 -2.74
N THR A 7 5.28 -1.48 -3.58
CA THR A 7 6.61 -1.07 -3.14
C THR A 7 6.60 0.40 -2.74
N GLY A 8 7.30 0.77 -1.66
CA GLY A 8 7.32 2.17 -1.20
C GLY A 8 6.02 2.61 -0.52
N GLY A 9 5.22 1.64 -0.05
CA GLY A 9 3.89 1.88 0.53
C GLY A 9 3.90 2.60 1.87
N ALA A 10 5.06 2.78 2.52
CA ALA A 10 5.18 3.59 3.73
C ALA A 10 5.45 5.08 3.43
N GLY A 11 5.76 5.45 2.17
CA GLY A 11 5.93 6.84 1.77
C GLY A 11 4.60 7.61 1.66
N PHE A 12 4.68 8.93 1.45
CA PHE A 12 3.51 9.82 1.38
C PHE A 12 2.42 9.35 0.39
N ILE A 13 2.81 9.10 -0.86
CA ILE A 13 1.87 8.66 -1.91
C ILE A 13 1.46 7.20 -1.69
N GLY A 14 2.43 6.34 -1.36
CA GLY A 14 2.21 4.90 -1.19
C GLY A 14 1.19 4.59 -0.10
N SER A 15 1.30 5.26 1.05
CA SER A 15 0.38 5.08 2.18
C SER A 15 -1.04 5.51 1.84
N ASN A 16 -1.20 6.70 1.26
CA ASN A 16 -2.51 7.20 0.80
C ASN A 16 -3.13 6.30 -0.26
N PHE A 17 -2.33 5.80 -1.21
CA PHE A 17 -2.78 4.84 -2.22
C PHE A 17 -3.29 3.55 -1.57
N VAL A 18 -2.55 2.96 -0.64
CA VAL A 18 -2.96 1.73 0.06
C VAL A 18 -4.28 1.95 0.79
N HIS A 19 -4.42 3.05 1.54
CA HIS A 19 -5.67 3.37 2.24
C HIS A 19 -6.86 3.55 1.29
N TYR A 20 -6.67 4.28 0.19
CA TYR A 20 -7.69 4.45 -0.83
C TYR A 20 -8.12 3.10 -1.43
N MET A 21 -7.16 2.25 -1.80
CA MET A 21 -7.43 0.96 -2.42
C MET A 21 -8.14 -0.02 -1.47
N LEU A 22 -7.76 -0.06 -0.20
CA LEU A 22 -8.44 -0.89 0.81
C LEU A 22 -9.88 -0.44 1.03
N LYS A 23 -10.15 0.88 0.98
CA LYS A 23 -11.51 1.41 1.06
C LYS A 23 -12.35 1.06 -0.16
N GLN A 24 -11.75 1.14 -1.35
CA GLN A 24 -12.48 1.02 -2.60
C GLN A 24 -12.65 -0.43 -3.08
N TYR A 25 -11.75 -1.31 -2.66
CA TYR A 25 -11.74 -2.72 -3.01
C TYR A 25 -11.51 -3.57 -1.74
N PRO A 26 -12.54 -3.74 -0.89
CA PRO A 26 -12.40 -4.43 0.39
C PRO A 26 -11.99 -5.91 0.25
N ASP A 27 -12.26 -6.53 -0.90
CA ASP A 27 -11.90 -7.93 -1.19
C ASP A 27 -10.46 -8.12 -1.72
N TYR A 28 -9.70 -7.03 -1.82
CA TYR A 28 -8.31 -7.09 -2.28
C TYR A 28 -7.37 -7.34 -1.10
N GLN A 29 -6.35 -8.15 -1.36
CA GLN A 29 -5.25 -8.32 -0.42
C GLN A 29 -4.06 -7.51 -0.91
N ILE A 30 -3.60 -6.56 -0.10
CA ILE A 30 -2.49 -5.67 -0.44
C ILE A 30 -1.32 -5.97 0.49
N VAL A 31 -0.17 -6.27 -0.10
CA VAL A 31 1.09 -6.49 0.63
C VAL A 31 2.03 -5.33 0.34
N VAL A 32 2.44 -4.62 1.39
CA VAL A 32 3.39 -3.52 1.28
C VAL A 32 4.81 -4.02 1.51
N TYR A 33 5.72 -3.70 0.59
CA TYR A 33 7.16 -3.86 0.77
C TYR A 33 7.80 -2.47 0.80
N ASP A 34 8.51 -2.17 1.88
CA ASP A 34 9.20 -0.90 2.03
C ASP A 34 10.57 -1.10 2.68
N LYS A 35 11.53 -0.27 2.28
CA LYS A 35 12.89 -0.28 2.81
C LYS A 35 12.99 0.53 4.11
N LEU A 36 12.02 1.40 4.40
CA LEU A 36 11.92 2.22 5.62
C LEU A 36 13.14 3.11 5.92
N THR A 37 14.00 3.34 4.92
CA THR A 37 15.18 4.22 5.07
C THR A 37 14.84 5.71 4.89
N TYR A 38 13.61 6.01 4.47
CA TYR A 38 13.07 7.35 4.30
C TYR A 38 11.65 7.33 4.88
N ALA A 39 11.53 7.25 6.20
CA ALA A 39 10.25 7.25 6.87
C ALA A 39 9.84 8.70 7.20
N GLY A 40 9.33 9.40 6.18
CA GLY A 40 8.82 10.78 6.27
C GLY A 40 9.23 11.65 5.10
#